data_AF-A0A4P8R7N9-F1
#
_entry.id   AF-A0A4P8R7N9-F1
#
_cell.length_a   1.000
_cell.length_b   1.000
_cell.length_c   1.000
_cell.angle_alpha   90.00
_cell.angle_beta   90.00
_cell.angle_gamma   90.00
#
_symmetry.space_group_name_H-M   'P 1'
#
loop_
_entity.id
_entity.type
_entity.pdbx_description
1 polymer ?
#
loop_
_entity_poly.entity_id
_entity_poly.type
_entity_poly.pdbx_seq_one_letter_code
_entity_poly.pdbx_strand_id
1 'polypeptide(L)'
;MTRAEDFVERYVDAWLTEDDDVVREAFAPDAIYRGYPSDDEPAIGIDAIVAMWHEQADAPGSWTFDWHIVAEEGDVAVIQGVTSYADGATYDTLWVVRLDAMGRACDFTEWYVRRD
;
A
#
# COMPACT_ATOMS: atom_id res chain seq x y z
N MET A 1 15.39 -7.93 -7.02
CA MET A 1 14.20 -7.43 -6.33
C MET A 1 13.68 -8.54 -5.43
N THR A 2 13.35 -8.18 -4.20
CA THR A 2 12.55 -8.98 -3.27
C THR A 2 11.07 -8.89 -3.67
N ARG A 3 10.22 -9.80 -3.18
CA ARG A 3 8.77 -9.69 -3.46
C ARG A 3 8.19 -8.42 -2.84
N ALA A 4 8.75 -7.99 -1.71
CA ALA A 4 8.36 -6.74 -1.08
C ALA A 4 8.71 -5.51 -1.95
N GLU A 5 9.89 -5.45 -2.55
CA GLU A 5 10.25 -4.37 -3.49
C GLU A 5 9.28 -4.35 -4.69
N ASP A 6 9.03 -5.52 -5.31
CA ASP A 6 8.08 -5.63 -6.43
C ASP A 6 6.66 -5.17 -6.02
N PHE A 7 6.21 -5.53 -4.82
CA PHE A 7 4.91 -5.12 -4.30
C PHE A 7 4.82 -3.60 -4.12
N VAL A 8 5.83 -2.97 -3.52
CA VAL A 8 5.81 -1.51 -3.31
C VAL A 8 5.80 -0.76 -4.65
N GLU A 9 6.57 -1.23 -5.63
CA GLU A 9 6.55 -0.64 -6.98
C GLU A 9 5.16 -0.74 -7.62
N ARG A 10 4.51 -1.91 -7.57
CA ARG A 10 3.12 -2.08 -8.08
C ARG A 10 2.12 -1.23 -7.32
N TYR A 11 2.25 -1.13 -6.00
CA TYR A 11 1.38 -0.29 -5.17
C TYR A 11 1.47 1.18 -5.57
N VAL A 12 2.70 1.68 -5.72
CA VAL A 12 2.95 3.07 -6.12
C VAL A 12 2.42 3.32 -7.53
N ASP A 13 2.63 2.40 -8.47
CA ASP A 13 2.10 2.51 -9.83
C ASP A 13 0.57 2.50 -9.85
N ALA A 14 -0.07 1.65 -9.05
CA ALA A 14 -1.53 1.63 -8.88
C ALA A 14 -2.06 2.96 -8.34
N TRP A 15 -1.35 3.59 -7.39
CA TRP A 15 -1.74 4.90 -6.84
C TRP A 15 -1.52 6.05 -7.84
N LEU A 16 -0.54 5.93 -8.74
CA LEU A 16 -0.23 6.96 -9.75
C LEU A 16 -1.14 6.90 -10.97
N THR A 17 -1.58 5.70 -11.35
CA THR A 17 -2.34 5.46 -12.59
C THR A 17 -3.84 5.47 -12.36
N GLU A 18 -4.29 5.15 -11.14
CA GLU A 18 -5.70 4.88 -10.82
C GLU A 18 -6.32 3.79 -11.74
N ASP A 19 -5.47 2.90 -12.29
CA ASP A 19 -5.90 1.81 -13.18
C ASP A 19 -6.27 0.58 -12.37
N ASP A 20 -7.52 0.14 -12.49
CA ASP A 20 -8.03 -1.04 -11.80
C ASP A 20 -7.16 -2.28 -12.04
N ASP A 21 -6.64 -2.48 -13.25
CA ASP A 21 -5.87 -3.68 -13.58
C ASP A 21 -4.52 -3.68 -12.86
N VAL A 22 -3.92 -2.50 -12.65
CA VAL A 22 -2.69 -2.34 -11.86
C VAL A 22 -2.97 -2.61 -10.37
N VAL A 23 -4.11 -2.16 -9.84
CA VAL A 23 -4.54 -2.52 -8.47
C VAL A 23 -4.72 -4.05 -8.35
N ARG A 24 -5.32 -4.71 -9.35
CA ARG A 24 -5.51 -6.18 -9.40
C ARG A 24 -4.20 -6.96 -9.50
N GLU A 25 -3.13 -6.35 -9.96
CA GLU A 25 -1.78 -6.94 -9.95
C GLU A 25 -1.06 -6.78 -8.61
N ALA A 26 -1.43 -5.78 -7.80
CA ALA A 26 -0.84 -5.55 -6.48
C ALA A 26 -1.50 -6.42 -5.37
N PHE A 27 -2.79 -6.71 -5.47
CA PHE A 27 -3.56 -7.42 -4.43
C PHE A 27 -4.11 -8.77 -4.88
N ALA A 28 -4.15 -9.73 -3.94
CA ALA A 28 -4.79 -11.02 -4.16
C ALA A 28 -6.34 -10.87 -4.25
N PRO A 29 -7.05 -11.78 -4.92
CA PRO A 29 -8.51 -11.67 -5.10
C PRO A 29 -9.30 -11.55 -3.79
N ASP A 30 -8.83 -12.19 -2.71
CA ASP A 30 -9.42 -12.21 -1.37
C ASP A 30 -8.63 -11.37 -0.35
N ALA A 31 -7.83 -10.41 -0.82
CA ALA A 31 -6.98 -9.59 0.03
C ALA A 31 -7.78 -8.74 1.03
N ILE A 32 -7.15 -8.41 2.14
CA ILE A 32 -7.68 -7.46 3.13
C ILE A 32 -6.78 -6.24 3.20
N TYR A 33 -7.35 -5.06 3.03
CA TYR A 33 -6.66 -3.78 3.15
C TYR A 33 -7.15 -3.03 4.39
N ARG A 34 -6.21 -2.65 5.27
CA ARG A 34 -6.43 -1.80 6.45
C ARG A 34 -5.58 -0.54 6.33
N GLY A 35 -6.20 0.60 6.08
CA GLY A 35 -5.51 1.90 6.02
C GLY A 35 -5.00 2.38 7.39
N TYR A 36 -5.43 1.72 8.47
CA TYR A 36 -4.89 1.90 9.82
C TYR A 36 -5.16 0.65 10.66
N PRO A 37 -4.46 0.43 11.79
CA PRO A 37 -4.44 -0.87 12.47
C PRO A 37 -5.76 -1.25 13.16
N SER A 38 -6.55 -0.25 13.54
CA SER A 38 -7.83 -0.41 14.21
C SER A 38 -9.00 -0.14 13.27
N ASP A 39 -8.82 -0.39 11.98
CA ASP A 39 -9.87 -0.24 10.97
C ASP A 39 -10.95 -1.30 11.17
N ASP A 40 -12.13 -0.85 11.61
CA ASP A 40 -13.30 -1.69 11.88
C ASP A 40 -14.05 -2.07 10.58
N GLU A 41 -13.79 -1.37 9.47
CA GLU A 41 -14.43 -1.58 8.16
C GLU A 41 -13.38 -1.73 7.04
N PRO A 42 -12.45 -2.70 7.14
CA PRO A 42 -11.43 -2.87 6.12
C PRO A 42 -12.03 -3.24 4.76
N ALA A 43 -11.35 -2.86 3.69
CA ALA A 43 -11.72 -3.33 2.36
C ALA A 43 -11.35 -4.82 2.22
N ILE A 44 -12.35 -5.67 1.97
CA ILE A 44 -12.19 -7.12 1.86
C ILE A 44 -12.53 -7.58 0.44
N GLY A 45 -11.56 -8.20 -0.21
CA GLY A 45 -11.63 -8.65 -1.60
C GLY A 45 -11.26 -7.55 -2.59
N ILE A 46 -10.78 -7.97 -3.76
CA ILE A 46 -10.18 -7.07 -4.75
C ILE A 46 -11.14 -5.99 -5.26
N ASP A 47 -12.42 -6.30 -5.43
CA ASP A 47 -13.41 -5.32 -5.90
C ASP A 47 -13.65 -4.22 -4.85
N ALA A 48 -13.62 -4.56 -3.55
CA ALA A 48 -13.73 -3.58 -2.47
C ALA A 48 -12.48 -2.71 -2.39
N ILE A 49 -11.30 -3.29 -2.60
CA ILE A 49 -10.03 -2.55 -2.63
C ILE A 49 -10.01 -1.58 -3.81
N VAL A 50 -10.42 -1.99 -5.01
CA VAL A 50 -10.52 -1.10 -6.19
C VAL A 50 -11.49 0.05 -5.92
N ALA A 51 -12.67 -0.23 -5.36
CA ALA A 51 -13.65 0.82 -5.02
C ALA A 51 -13.07 1.83 -4.02
N MET A 52 -12.45 1.34 -2.95
CA MET A 52 -11.76 2.16 -1.95
C MET A 52 -10.62 2.98 -2.59
N TRP A 53 -9.87 2.40 -3.53
CA TRP A 53 -8.77 3.07 -4.24
C TRP A 53 -9.24 4.34 -4.95
N HIS A 54 -10.35 4.24 -5.71
CA HIS A 54 -10.95 5.39 -6.40
C HIS A 54 -11.50 6.47 -5.46
N GLU A 55 -11.87 6.10 -4.24
CA GLU A 55 -12.36 7.06 -3.24
C GLU A 55 -11.23 7.81 -2.52
N GLN A 56 -10.05 7.21 -2.43
CA GLN A 56 -8.95 7.68 -1.58
C GLN A 56 -7.69 8.10 -2.34
N ALA A 57 -7.56 7.76 -3.63
CA ALA A 57 -6.38 8.10 -4.41
C ALA A 57 -6.15 9.61 -4.45
N ASP A 58 -4.93 10.00 -4.07
CA ASP A 58 -4.48 11.37 -4.14
C ASP A 58 -4.11 11.72 -5.59
N ALA A 59 -4.41 12.95 -6.01
CA ALA A 59 -4.14 13.41 -7.37
C ALA A 59 -2.66 13.15 -7.76
N PRO A 60 -2.36 12.54 -8.93
CA PRO A 60 -1.00 12.23 -9.33
C PRO A 60 -0.07 13.45 -9.30
N GLY A 61 1.11 13.28 -8.70
CA GLY A 61 2.11 14.35 -8.52
C GLY A 61 1.83 15.31 -7.37
N SER A 62 0.77 15.09 -6.57
CA SER A 62 0.52 15.83 -5.32
C SER A 62 1.31 15.29 -4.12
N TRP A 63 1.98 14.15 -4.28
CA TRP A 63 2.74 13.47 -3.23
C TRP A 63 3.99 12.78 -3.80
N THR A 64 4.96 12.51 -2.91
CA THR A 64 6.07 11.58 -3.16
C THR A 64 6.13 10.56 -2.04
N PHE A 65 6.60 9.35 -2.34
CA PHE A 65 6.77 8.29 -1.36
C PHE A 65 8.17 7.69 -1.46
N ASP A 66 9.01 8.02 -0.49
CA ASP A 66 10.34 7.41 -0.32
C ASP A 66 10.20 6.21 0.60
N TRP A 67 10.78 5.06 0.24
CA TRP A 67 10.57 3.82 1.00
C TRP A 67 11.80 2.93 0.99
N HIS A 68 11.84 2.00 1.95
CA HIS A 68 12.77 0.87 1.96
C HIS A 68 12.19 -0.33 2.70
N ILE A 69 12.70 -1.52 2.37
CA ILE A 69 12.32 -2.76 3.06
C ILE A 69 13.08 -2.86 4.38
N VAL A 70 12.34 -2.99 5.49
CA VAL A 70 12.91 -3.22 6.83
C VAL A 70 13.19 -4.71 7.04
N ALA A 71 12.25 -5.57 6.63
CA ALA A 71 12.38 -7.02 6.69
C ALA A 71 11.49 -7.71 5.65
N GLU A 72 11.94 -8.85 5.10
CA GLU A 72 11.09 -9.82 4.42
C GLU A 72 11.44 -11.22 4.96
N GLU A 73 10.50 -11.84 5.66
CA GLU A 73 10.66 -13.14 6.33
C GLU A 73 9.48 -14.04 5.98
N GLY A 74 9.75 -15.16 5.29
CA GLY A 74 8.69 -16.05 4.83
C GLY A 74 7.74 -15.36 3.86
N ASP A 75 6.46 -15.24 4.20
CA ASP A 75 5.45 -14.53 3.43
C ASP A 75 5.16 -13.12 3.98
N VAL A 76 5.88 -12.65 5.00
CA VAL A 76 5.65 -11.34 5.64
C VAL A 76 6.74 -10.34 5.23
N ALA A 77 6.33 -9.14 4.86
CA ALA A 77 7.19 -8.00 4.62
C ALA A 77 6.85 -6.83 5.55
N VAL A 78 7.88 -6.10 5.98
CA VAL A 78 7.77 -4.83 6.71
C VAL A 78 8.45 -3.75 5.88
N ILE A 79 7.70 -2.72 5.52
CA ILE A 79 8.15 -1.61 4.68
C ILE A 79 8.05 -0.33 5.49
N GLN A 80 9.11 0.47 5.50
CA GLN A 80 9.06 1.81 6.07
C GLN A 80 9.12 2.83 4.94
N GLY A 81 8.28 3.85 5.03
CA GLY A 81 8.26 4.94 4.06
C GLY A 81 8.01 6.31 4.67
N VAL A 82 8.17 7.32 3.82
CA VAL A 82 7.88 8.72 4.11
C VAL A 82 7.05 9.27 2.97
N THR A 83 5.81 9.64 3.26
CA THR A 83 4.93 10.32 2.30
C THR A 83 5.06 11.82 2.49
N SER A 84 5.44 12.55 1.43
CA SER A 84 5.52 14.01 1.43
C SER A 84 4.50 14.59 0.47
N TYR A 85 3.62 15.45 0.97
CA TYR A 85 2.57 16.10 0.19
C TYR A 85 3.00 17.48 -0.28
N ALA A 86 2.48 17.92 -1.42
CA ALA A 86 2.77 19.23 -2.01
C ALA A 86 2.30 20.41 -1.13
N ASP A 87 1.36 20.17 -0.21
CA ASP A 87 0.89 21.15 0.78
C ASP A 87 1.84 21.31 1.99
N GLY A 88 2.91 20.51 2.03
CA GLY A 88 3.93 20.51 3.08
C GLY A 88 3.68 19.51 4.20
N ALA A 89 2.59 18.75 4.20
CA ALA A 89 2.41 17.66 5.16
C ALA A 89 3.40 16.51 4.87
N THR A 90 3.96 15.93 5.92
CA THR A 90 4.83 14.75 5.80
C THR A 90 4.41 13.70 6.82
N TYR A 91 4.42 12.44 6.43
CA TYR A 91 4.05 11.32 7.29
C TYR A 91 5.16 10.26 7.28
N ASP A 92 5.52 9.77 8.46
CA ASP A 92 6.25 8.52 8.63
C ASP A 92 5.27 7.37 8.56
N THR A 93 5.55 6.39 7.71
CA THR A 93 4.66 5.28 7.44
C THR A 93 5.37 3.94 7.64
N LEU A 94 4.65 2.97 8.18
CA LEU A 94 5.06 1.57 8.28
C LEU A 94 3.96 0.68 7.71
N TRP A 95 4.30 -0.20 6.79
CA TRP A 95 3.39 -1.22 6.27
C TRP A 95 3.84 -2.59 6.75
N VAL A 96 2.87 -3.40 7.15
CA VAL A 96 3.03 -4.85 7.34
C VAL A 96 2.17 -5.54 6.31
N VAL A 97 2.80 -6.36 5.48
CA VAL A 97 2.16 -6.98 4.31
C VAL A 97 2.42 -8.47 4.29
N ARG A 98 1.38 -9.28 4.11
CA ARG A 98 1.51 -10.70 3.75
C ARG A 98 1.40 -10.87 2.25
N LEU A 99 2.41 -11.47 1.63
CA LEU A 99 2.53 -11.64 0.19
C LEU A 99 2.33 -13.09 -0.23
N ASP A 100 1.56 -13.31 -1.30
CA ASP A 100 1.44 -14.64 -1.91
C ASP A 100 2.71 -15.04 -2.71
N ALA A 101 2.67 -16.21 -3.35
CA ALA A 101 3.77 -16.70 -4.17
C ALA A 101 4.01 -15.87 -5.44
N MET A 102 3.06 -15.02 -5.85
CA MET A 102 3.15 -14.10 -6.98
C MET A 102 3.56 -12.68 -6.55
N GLY A 103 3.78 -12.46 -5.25
CA GLY A 103 4.13 -11.15 -4.69
C GLY A 103 2.94 -10.20 -4.56
N ARG A 104 1.70 -10.71 -4.54
CA ARG A 104 0.50 -9.90 -4.29
C ARG A 104 0.18 -9.85 -2.81
N ALA A 105 -0.30 -8.72 -2.31
CA ALA A 105 -0.75 -8.61 -0.93
C ALA A 105 -2.03 -9.41 -0.70
N CYS A 106 -2.00 -10.31 0.29
CA CYS A 106 -3.15 -11.00 0.86
C CYS A 106 -3.69 -10.27 2.11
N ASP A 107 -2.82 -9.60 2.84
CA ASP A 107 -3.18 -8.77 4.00
C ASP A 107 -2.23 -7.57 4.01
N PHE A 108 -2.79 -6.37 4.06
CA PHE A 108 -2.08 -5.10 4.12
C PHE A 108 -2.59 -4.32 5.32
N THR A 109 -1.68 -3.86 6.17
CA THR A 109 -2.00 -2.94 7.26
C THR A 109 -0.99 -1.81 7.30
N GLU A 110 -1.48 -0.58 7.40
CA GLU A 110 -0.68 0.63 7.51
C GLU A 110 -0.69 1.20 8.95
N TRP A 111 0.45 1.76 9.35
CA TRP A 111 0.58 2.70 10.46
C TRP A 111 1.19 3.97 9.89
N TYR A 112 0.65 5.12 10.24
CA TYR A 112 1.25 6.40 9.87
C TYR A 112 1.25 7.37 11.04
N VAL A 113 2.25 8.25 11.07
CA VAL A 113 2.38 9.34 12.05
C VAL A 113 2.79 10.59 11.30
N ARG A 114 2.05 11.68 11.51
CA ARG A 114 2.39 12.99 10.95
C ARG A 114 3.69 13.49 11.57
N ARG A 115 4.61 13.99 10.74
CA ARG A 115 5.78 14.74 11.19
C ARG A 115 5.38 16.18 11.54
N ASP A 116 5.96 16.68 12.63
CA ASP A 116 5.82 18.07 13.08
C ASP A 116 6.65 19.05 12.22
#